data_AF-A0A9X4STG8-F1
#
_entry.id   AF-A0A9X4STG8-F1
#
_cell.length_a   1.000
_cell.length_b   1.000
_cell.length_c   1.000
_cell.angle_alpha   90.00
_cell.angle_beta   90.00
_cell.angle_gamma   90.00
#
_symmetry.space_group_name_H-M   'P 1'
#
loop_
_entity.id
_entity.type
_entity.pdbx_description
1 polymer ?
#
loop_
_entity_poly.entity_id
_entity_poly.type
_entity_poly.pdbx_seq_one_letter_code
_entity_poly.pdbx_strand_id
1 'polypeptide(L)'
;ATEKGRQEGIQIGEERGRQEGIQIGRQEGIQIGEEKGIKIGAEKGKIEVAKNLLKAGVSVDLITESTGLPKAEIVRLRGEVTS
;
A
#
# COMPACT_ATOMS: atom_id res chain seq x y z
N ALA A 1 43.01 -5.64 28.14
CA ALA A 1 42.54 -6.06 26.81
C ALA A 1 43.65 -5.79 25.80
N THR A 2 43.86 -6.68 24.82
CA THR A 2 44.85 -6.48 23.75
C THR A 2 44.27 -5.61 22.64
N GLU A 3 45.11 -4.89 21.90
CA GLU A 3 44.67 -4.11 20.73
C GLU A 3 43.92 -4.98 19.71
N LYS A 4 44.33 -6.25 19.57
CA LYS A 4 43.64 -7.25 18.76
C LYS A 4 42.19 -7.49 19.22
N GLY A 5 41.96 -7.67 20.52
CA GLY A 5 40.60 -7.86 21.07
C GLY A 5 39.72 -6.62 20.90
N ARG A 6 40.31 -5.42 20.92
CA ARG A 6 39.59 -4.17 20.63
C ARG A 6 39.15 -4.10 19.16
N GLN A 7 40.05 -4.43 18.24
CA GLN A 7 39.77 -4.45 16.80
C GLN A 7 38.73 -5.52 16.43
N GLU A 8 38.83 -6.72 16.99
CA GLU A 8 37.84 -7.78 16.82
C GLU A 8 36.46 -7.37 17.33
N GLY A 9 36.39 -6.73 18.50
CA GLY A 9 35.15 -6.21 19.05
C GLY A 9 34.47 -5.16 18.16
N ILE A 10 35.25 -4.24 17.58
CA ILE A 10 34.75 -3.24 16.62
C ILE A 10 34.22 -3.92 15.37
N GLN A 11 34.98 -4.83 14.76
CA GLN A 11 34.57 -5.54 13.54
C GLN A 11 33.28 -6.34 13.76
N ILE A 12 33.15 -7.04 14.89
CA ILE A 12 31.93 -7.78 15.25
C ILE A 12 30.75 -6.82 15.43
N GLY A 13 30.97 -5.68 16.09
CA GLY A 13 29.94 -4.66 16.28
C GLY A 13 29.45 -4.06 14.97
N GLU A 14 30.36 -3.69 14.07
CA GLU A 14 30.05 -3.15 12.75
C GLU A 14 29.29 -4.16 11.87
N GLU A 15 29.75 -5.42 11.83
CA GLU A 15 29.09 -6.45 11.04
C GLU A 15 27.69 -6.76 11.58
N ARG A 16 27.52 -6.84 12.90
CA ARG A 16 26.19 -7.03 13.52
C ARG A 16 25.27 -5.85 13.22
N GLY A 17 25.73 -4.63 13.46
CA GLY A 17 24.93 -3.42 13.20
C GLY A 17 24.52 -3.31 11.73
N ARG A 18 25.42 -3.68 10.80
CA ARG A 18 25.12 -3.70 9.37
C ARG A 18 24.06 -4.75 9.02
N GLN A 19 24.18 -5.97 9.54
CA GLN A 19 23.23 -7.06 9.29
C GLN A 19 21.85 -6.75 9.88
N GLU A 20 21.81 -6.26 11.12
CA GLU A 20 20.56 -5.84 11.79
C GLU A 20 19.90 -4.70 11.02
N GLY A 21 20.67 -3.67 10.61
CA GLY A 21 20.14 -2.56 9.82
C GLY A 21 19.54 -3.00 8.48
N ILE A 22 20.19 -3.94 7.78
CA ILE A 22 19.67 -4.51 6.52
C ILE A 22 18.39 -5.30 6.78
N GLN A 23 18.36 -6.12 7.84
CA GLN A 23 17.20 -6.94 8.17
C GLN A 23 15.98 -6.08 8.52
N ILE A 24 16.16 -5.09 9.39
CA ILE A 24 15.11 -4.15 9.80
C ILE A 24 14.61 -3.37 8.58
N GLY A 25 15.52 -2.76 7.81
CA GLY A 25 15.15 -1.97 6.64
C GLY A 25 14.40 -2.78 5.58
N ARG A 26 14.79 -4.05 5.37
CA ARG A 26 14.06 -4.95 4.46
C ARG A 26 12.66 -5.29 4.99
N GLN A 27 12.55 -5.61 6.28
CA GLN A 27 11.27 -6.00 6.88
C GLN A 27 10.28 -4.84 6.86
N GLU A 28 10.70 -3.64 7.28
CA GLU A 28 9.88 -2.43 7.24
C GLU A 28 9.49 -2.06 5.80
N GLY A 29 10.45 -2.14 4.87
CA GLY A 29 10.19 -1.84 3.46
C GLY A 29 9.12 -2.75 2.84
N ILE A 30 9.17 -4.06 3.14
CA ILE A 30 8.17 -5.02 2.68
C ILE A 30 6.81 -4.71 3.30
N GLN A 31 6.74 -4.52 4.62
CA GLN A 31 5.49 -4.26 5.32
C GLN A 31 4.78 -2.99 4.80
N ILE A 32 5.53 -1.90 4.67
CA ILE A 32 5.01 -0.63 4.13
C ILE A 32 4.56 -0.79 2.68
N GLY A 33 5.33 -1.55 1.88
CA GLY A 33 5.01 -1.82 0.48
C GLY A 33 3.70 -2.61 0.32
N GLU A 34 3.52 -3.67 1.12
CA GLU A 34 2.33 -4.51 1.12
C GLU A 34 1.09 -3.73 1.57
N GLU A 35 1.17 -2.99 2.68
CA GLU A 35 0.03 -2.21 3.19
C GLU A 35 -0.42 -1.16 2.18
N LYS A 36 0.52 -0.39 1.62
CA LYS A 36 0.23 0.61 0.59
C LYS A 36 -0.33 -0.04 -0.67
N GLY A 37 0.25 -1.16 -1.10
CA GLY A 37 -0.18 -1.91 -2.28
C GLY A 37 -1.62 -2.39 -2.15
N ILE A 38 -1.97 -3.01 -1.01
CA ILE A 38 -3.33 -3.49 -0.73
C ILE A 38 -4.32 -2.32 -0.71
N LYS A 39 -4.00 -1.23 -0.01
CA LYS A 39 -4.89 -0.06 0.07
C LYS A 39 -5.15 0.56 -1.30
N ILE A 40 -4.10 0.84 -2.07
CA ILE A 40 -4.20 1.41 -3.41
C ILE A 40 -4.98 0.47 -4.34
N GLY A 41 -4.70 -0.84 -4.27
CA GLY A 41 -5.38 -1.86 -5.06
C GLY A 41 -6.87 -1.93 -4.74
N ALA A 42 -7.25 -1.92 -3.47
CA ALA A 42 -8.64 -1.95 -3.04
C ALA A 42 -9.41 -0.68 -3.46
N GLU A 43 -8.81 0.50 -3.34
CA GLU A 43 -9.41 1.76 -3.79
C GLU A 43 -9.61 1.78 -5.32
N LYS A 44 -8.58 1.39 -6.09
CA LYS A 44 -8.67 1.28 -7.56
C LYS A 44 -9.74 0.27 -7.99
N GLY A 45 -9.78 -0.89 -7.34
CA GLY A 45 -10.77 -1.93 -7.64
C GLY A 45 -12.21 -1.46 -7.39
N LYS A 46 -12.46 -0.75 -6.28
CA LYS A 46 -13.77 -0.14 -6.01
C LYS A 46 -14.20 0.84 -7.11
N ILE A 47 -13.28 1.69 -7.55
CA ILE A 47 -13.53 2.67 -8.61
C ILE A 47 -13.83 1.97 -9.94
N GLU A 48 -13.06 0.94 -10.29
CA GLU A 48 -13.26 0.18 -11.54
C GLU A 48 -14.63 -0.51 -11.55
N VAL A 49 -14.98 -1.18 -10.45
CA VAL A 49 -16.31 -1.80 -10.30
C VAL A 49 -17.41 -0.76 -10.41
N ALA A 50 -17.29 0.40 -9.72
CA ALA A 50 -18.27 1.48 -9.82
C ALA A 50 -18.45 1.98 -11.27
N LYS A 51 -17.35 2.20 -12.00
CA LYS A 51 -17.40 2.61 -13.42
C LYS A 51 -18.10 1.58 -14.28
N ASN A 52 -17.82 0.29 -14.08
CA ASN A 52 -18.45 -0.78 -14.85
C ASN A 52 -19.95 -0.89 -14.55
N LEU A 53 -20.36 -0.74 -13.29
CA LEU A 53 -21.77 -0.72 -12.90
C LEU A 53 -22.51 0.49 -13.47
N LEU A 54 -21.88 1.67 -13.49
CA LEU A 54 -22.42 2.87 -14.14
C LEU A 54 -22.65 2.64 -15.64
N LYS A 55 -21.69 2.02 -16.34
CA LYS A 55 -21.83 1.66 -17.76
C LYS A 55 -22.96 0.66 -17.99
N ALA A 56 -23.19 -0.24 -17.03
CA ALA A 56 -24.28 -1.20 -17.06
C ALA A 56 -25.66 -0.59 -16.70
N GLY A 57 -25.73 0.72 -16.43
CA GLY A 57 -26.98 1.42 -16.10
C GLY A 57 -27.48 1.18 -14.68
N VAL A 58 -26.63 0.66 -13.79
CA VAL A 58 -26.98 0.44 -12.38
C VAL A 58 -27.16 1.78 -11.67
N SER A 59 -28.11 1.86 -10.74
CA SER A 59 -28.43 3.10 -10.04
C SER A 59 -27.29 3.56 -9.12
N VAL A 60 -27.13 4.88 -9.00
CA VAL A 60 -26.09 5.48 -8.15
C VAL A 60 -26.21 5.02 -6.69
N ASP A 61 -27.43 4.87 -6.18
CA ASP A 61 -27.66 4.45 -4.80
C ASP A 61 -27.20 3.00 -4.56
N LEU A 62 -27.52 2.07 -5.47
CA LEU A 62 -27.07 0.68 -5.37
C LEU A 62 -25.55 0.54 -5.53
N ILE A 63 -24.93 1.35 -6.39
CA ILE A 63 -23.47 1.37 -6.55
C ILE A 63 -22.80 1.90 -5.27
N THR A 64 -23.36 2.94 -4.66
CA THR A 64 -22.88 3.50 -3.38
C THR A 64 -22.89 2.41 -2.30
N GLU A 65 -24.00 1.68 -2.18
CA GLU A 65 -24.14 0.57 -1.22
C GLU A 65 -23.17 -0.59 -1.51
N SER A 66 -23.05 -0.98 -2.79
CA SER A 66 -22.25 -2.15 -3.18
C SER A 66 -20.74 -1.91 -3.10
N THR A 67 -20.28 -0.69 -3.39
CA THR A 67 -18.84 -0.35 -3.45
C THR A 67 -18.32 0.32 -2.18
N GLY A 68 -19.24 0.86 -1.36
CA GLY A 68 -18.92 1.68 -0.19
C GLY A 68 -18.26 3.02 -0.55
N LEU A 69 -18.29 3.43 -1.83
CA LEU A 69 -17.82 4.74 -2.25
C LEU A 69 -18.87 5.80 -1.95
N PRO A 70 -18.50 7.04 -1.58
CA PRO A 70 -19.45 8.12 -1.36
C PRO A 70 -20.28 8.43 -2.61
N LYS A 71 -21.55 8.78 -2.43
CA LYS A 71 -22.44 9.16 -3.54
C LYS A 71 -21.84 10.26 -4.44
N ALA A 72 -21.17 11.25 -3.84
CA ALA A 72 -20.49 12.32 -4.57
C ALA A 72 -19.39 11.78 -5.51
N GLU A 73 -18.66 10.75 -5.07
CA GLU A 73 -17.64 10.09 -5.88
C GLU A 73 -18.28 9.33 -7.04
N ILE A 74 -19.37 8.58 -6.79
CA ILE A 74 -20.10 7.89 -7.87
C ILE A 74 -20.64 8.88 -8.92
N VAL A 75 -21.16 10.04 -8.49
CA VAL A 75 -21.63 11.08 -9.41
C VAL A 75 -20.50 11.65 -10.25
N ARG A 76 -19.32 11.87 -9.66
CA ARG A 76 -18.11 12.29 -10.37
C ARG A 76 -17.70 11.26 -11.42
N LEU A 77 -17.63 9.98 -11.03
CA LEU A 77 -17.28 8.88 -11.93
C LEU A 77 -18.30 8.71 -13.07
N ARG A 78 -19.58 8.97 -12.82
CA ARG A 78 -20.61 8.95 -13.86
C ARG A 78 -20.31 9.96 -14.96
N GLY A 79 -19.88 11.18 -14.60
CA GLY A 79 -19.46 12.18 -15.58
C GLY A 79 -18.27 11.74 -16.44
N GLU A 80 -17.29 11.06 -15.83
CA GLU A 80 -16.13 10.52 -16.56
C GLU A 80 -16.49 9.40 -17.55
N VAL A 81 -17.53 8.62 -17.26
CA VAL A 81 -17.94 7.47 -18.08
C VAL A 81 -18.85 7.89 -19.24
N THR A 82 -19.60 8.99 -19.09
CA THR A 82 -20.51 9.52 -20.12
C THR A 82 -19.86 10.57 -21.03
N SER A 83 -18.66 11.03 -20.69
CA SER A 83 -17.85 11.94 -21.53
C SER A 83 -17.04 11.14 -22.55
#